data_AF-A0A916B0N9-F1
#
_entry.id   AF-A0A916B0N9-F1
#
_cell.length_a   1.000
_cell.length_b   1.000
_cell.length_c   1.000
_cell.angle_alpha   90.00
_cell.angle_beta   90.00
_cell.angle_gamma   90.00
#
_symmetry.space_group_name_H-M   'P 1'
#
loop_
_entity.id
_entity.type
_entity.pdbx_description
1 polymer ?
#
loop_
_entity_poly.entity_id
_entity_poly.type
_entity_poly.pdbx_seq_one_letter_code
_entity_poly.pdbx_strand_id
1 'polypeptide(L)'
;MEITEGLKIIDTGWVQKPKGFRVKYRKLVEGQLVTELSPPEGKAGLDSDVVAWRYAWKLYMATRSDADGIQDGELVNIHVVNDAAERVKCYATNDFDEFNPK
;
A
#
# COMPACT_ATOMS: atom_id res chain seq x y z
N MET A 1 -29.31 4.02 -13.23
CA MET A 1 -28.06 4.28 -13.97
C MET A 1 -27.39 2.95 -14.17
N GLU A 2 -27.17 2.58 -15.42
CA GLU A 2 -26.39 1.39 -15.76
C GLU A 2 -24.91 1.61 -15.39
N ILE A 3 -24.18 0.53 -15.11
CA ILE A 3 -22.76 0.62 -14.73
C ILE A 3 -21.95 1.39 -15.78
N THR A 4 -22.25 1.15 -17.06
CA THR A 4 -21.58 1.81 -18.19
C THR A 4 -21.80 3.32 -18.24
N GLU A 5 -22.95 3.81 -17.77
CA GLU A 5 -23.24 5.24 -17.68
C GLU A 5 -22.46 5.88 -16.52
N GLY A 6 -22.40 5.21 -15.36
CA GLY A 6 -21.61 5.67 -14.22
C GLY A 6 -20.11 5.74 -14.53
N LEU A 7 -19.58 4.75 -15.24
CA LEU A 7 -18.17 4.72 -15.66
C LEU A 7 -17.83 5.89 -16.59
N LYS A 8 -18.73 6.26 -17.51
CA LYS A 8 -18.52 7.44 -18.37
C LYS A 8 -18.42 8.72 -17.56
N ILE A 9 -19.28 8.91 -16.56
CA ILE A 9 -19.24 10.10 -15.68
C ILE A 9 -17.90 10.15 -14.94
N ILE A 10 -17.45 9.03 -14.38
CA ILE A 10 -16.17 8.94 -13.66
C ILE A 10 -14.99 9.25 -14.58
N ASP A 11 -14.97 8.67 -15.78
CA ASP A 11 -13.92 8.84 -16.79
C ASP A 11 -13.87 10.27 -17.34
N THR A 12 -15.02 10.94 -17.45
CA THR A 12 -15.08 12.37 -17.81
C THR A 12 -14.65 13.31 -16.67
N GLY A 13 -14.55 12.81 -15.45
CA GLY A 13 -14.06 13.57 -14.30
C GLY A 13 -12.54 13.69 -14.28
N TRP A 14 -12.01 14.63 -13.49
CA TRP A 14 -10.57 14.84 -13.31
C TRP A 14 -9.86 13.72 -12.49
N VAL A 15 -10.58 12.65 -12.13
CA VAL A 15 -10.02 11.60 -11.27
C VAL A 15 -9.25 10.61 -12.12
N GLN A 16 -7.97 10.90 -12.39
CA GLN A 16 -7.09 9.93 -13.03
C GLN A 16 -6.86 8.75 -12.09
N LYS A 17 -7.35 7.57 -12.51
CA LYS A 17 -7.13 6.33 -11.77
C LYS A 17 -5.65 5.94 -11.87
N PRO A 18 -4.97 5.66 -10.76
CA PRO A 18 -3.63 5.07 -10.78
C PRO A 18 -3.57 3.81 -11.64
N LYS A 19 -2.44 3.61 -12.33
CA LYS A 19 -2.21 2.42 -13.18
C LYS A 19 -1.88 1.19 -12.36
N GLY A 20 -1.48 1.38 -11.10
CA GLY A 20 -1.32 0.30 -10.15
C GLY A 20 -0.94 0.78 -8.76
N PHE A 21 -1.03 -0.13 -7.81
CA PHE A 21 -0.75 0.10 -6.41
C PHE A 21 0.32 -0.85 -5.90
N ARG A 22 1.11 -0.41 -4.93
CA ARG A 22 2.13 -1.22 -4.23
C ARG A 22 2.07 -0.93 -2.74
N VAL A 23 2.45 -1.91 -1.94
CA VAL A 23 2.71 -1.72 -0.51
C VAL A 23 4.18 -1.41 -0.34
N LYS A 24 4.47 -0.26 0.26
CA LYS A 24 5.80 0.17 0.68
C LYS A 24 5.98 -0.10 2.15
N TYR A 25 7.11 -0.68 2.53
CA TYR A 25 7.44 -1.00 3.91
C TYR A 25 8.95 -0.94 4.12
N ARG A 26 9.39 -0.96 5.38
CA ARG A 26 10.80 -1.17 5.74
C ARG A 26 10.95 -2.48 6.51
N LYS A 27 12.10 -3.13 6.36
CA LYS A 27 12.47 -4.33 7.12
C LYS A 27 13.95 -4.29 7.47
N LEU A 28 14.32 -5.01 8.52
CA LEU A 28 15.72 -5.17 8.88
C LEU A 28 16.40 -6.15 7.92
N VAL A 29 17.53 -5.76 7.34
CA VAL A 29 18.40 -6.61 6.53
C VAL A 29 19.82 -6.31 6.96
N GLU A 30 20.54 -7.32 7.46
CA GLU A 30 21.94 -7.18 7.91
C GLU A 30 22.15 -6.01 8.91
N GLY A 31 21.17 -5.77 9.79
CA GLY A 31 21.22 -4.70 10.80
C GLY A 31 20.85 -3.31 10.29
N GLN A 32 20.43 -3.17 9.03
CA GLN A 32 20.00 -1.90 8.45
C GLN A 32 18.53 -1.95 8.04
N LEU A 33 17.81 -0.85 8.22
CA LEU A 33 16.44 -0.71 7.72
C LEU A 33 16.46 -0.40 6.23
N VAL A 34 15.99 -1.35 5.44
CA VAL A 34 15.89 -1.22 3.98
C VAL A 34 14.42 -1.03 3.59
N THR A 35 14.17 -0.13 2.65
CA THR A 35 12.84 0.11 2.09
C THR A 35 12.59 -0.82 0.91
N GLU A 36 11.43 -1.47 0.89
CA GLU A 36 11.01 -2.36 -0.19
C GLU A 36 9.59 -2.07 -0.66
N LEU A 37 9.27 -2.59 -1.84
CA LEU A 37 7.95 -2.54 -2.46
C LEU A 37 7.45 -3.97 -2.73
N SER A 38 6.16 -4.19 -2.47
CA SER A 38 5.45 -5.39 -2.89
C SER A 38 4.14 -5.03 -3.60
N PRO A 39 3.95 -5.40 -4.88
CA PRO A 39 4.95 -5.99 -5.78
C PRO A 39 6.18 -5.08 -6.00
N PRO A 40 7.35 -5.65 -6.38
CA PRO A 40 8.55 -4.86 -6.59
C PRO A 40 8.42 -3.93 -7.80
N GLU A 41 9.35 -2.98 -7.90
CA GLU A 41 9.45 -2.10 -9.07
C GLU A 41 9.69 -2.92 -10.35
N GLY A 42 9.13 -2.47 -11.48
CA GLY A 42 9.20 -3.19 -12.75
C GLY A 42 8.27 -4.40 -12.90
N LYS A 43 7.56 -4.82 -11.84
CA LYS A 43 6.44 -5.78 -11.94
C LYS A 43 5.10 -5.05 -12.00
N ALA A 44 4.08 -5.70 -12.56
CA ALA A 44 2.73 -5.15 -12.55
C ALA A 44 2.29 -4.87 -11.10
N GLY A 45 1.74 -3.68 -10.87
CA GLY A 45 1.17 -3.30 -9.58
C GLY A 45 -0.16 -4.02 -9.32
N LEU A 46 -0.66 -3.90 -8.10
CA LEU A 46 -2.02 -4.30 -7.75
C LEU A 46 -3.01 -3.39 -8.49
N ASP A 47 -4.14 -3.94 -8.91
CA ASP A 47 -5.15 -3.27 -9.74
C ASP A 47 -6.16 -2.42 -8.93
N SER A 48 -6.13 -2.57 -7.61
CA SER A 48 -7.04 -1.90 -6.68
C SER A 48 -6.33 -1.44 -5.40
N ASP A 49 -6.65 -0.22 -4.99
CA ASP A 49 -6.30 0.36 -3.70
C ASP A 49 -6.87 -0.45 -2.53
N VAL A 50 -8.12 -0.90 -2.63
CA VAL A 50 -8.77 -1.78 -1.63
C VAL A 50 -7.96 -3.06 -1.42
N VAL A 51 -7.53 -3.70 -2.51
CA VAL A 51 -6.70 -4.91 -2.45
C VAL A 51 -5.34 -4.59 -1.83
N ALA A 52 -4.71 -3.48 -2.23
CA ALA A 52 -3.42 -3.05 -1.70
C ALA A 52 -3.49 -2.78 -0.18
N TRP A 53 -4.52 -2.08 0.30
CA TRP A 53 -4.72 -1.81 1.72
C TRP A 53 -5.01 -3.07 2.52
N ARG A 54 -5.84 -3.97 1.98
CA ARG A 54 -6.09 -5.28 2.62
C ARG A 54 -4.83 -6.13 2.69
N TYR A 55 -3.98 -6.08 1.66
CA TYR A 55 -2.70 -6.77 1.63
C TYR A 55 -1.71 -6.17 2.64
N ALA A 56 -1.59 -4.84 2.70
CA ALA A 56 -0.77 -4.13 3.68
C ALA A 56 -1.15 -4.52 5.12
N TRP A 57 -2.45 -4.56 5.43
CA TRP A 57 -2.93 -5.01 6.74
C TRP A 57 -2.58 -6.47 7.03
N LYS A 58 -2.69 -7.37 6.04
CA LYS A 58 -2.30 -8.78 6.22
C LYS A 58 -0.79 -8.93 6.46
N LEU A 59 0.04 -8.16 5.75
CA LEU A 59 1.48 -8.12 5.99
C LEU A 59 1.77 -7.69 7.43
N TYR A 60 1.19 -6.57 7.87
CA TYR A 60 1.29 -6.11 9.25
C TYR A 60 0.93 -7.22 10.26
N MET A 61 -0.24 -7.83 10.10
CA MET A 61 -0.71 -8.88 11.02
C MET A 61 0.21 -10.11 11.04
N ALA A 62 0.83 -10.45 9.91
CA ALA A 62 1.68 -11.63 9.78
C ALA A 62 3.10 -11.40 10.32
N THR A 63 3.60 -10.16 10.32
CA THR A 63 5.01 -9.85 10.62
C THR A 63 5.21 -9.03 11.89
N ARG A 64 4.14 -8.50 12.50
CA ARG A 64 4.25 -7.74 13.74
C ARG A 64 4.84 -8.60 14.86
N SER A 65 5.69 -7.97 15.67
CA SER A 65 6.25 -8.54 16.89
C SER A 65 5.87 -7.68 18.08
N ASP A 66 5.60 -8.31 19.22
CA ASP A 66 5.36 -7.64 20.50
C ASP A 66 6.66 -7.35 21.26
N ALA A 67 7.82 -7.71 20.71
CA ALA A 67 9.13 -7.47 21.31
C ALA A 67 9.55 -6.00 21.18
N ASP A 68 10.39 -5.55 22.11
CA ASP A 68 10.99 -4.22 22.07
C ASP A 68 11.95 -4.08 20.89
N GLY A 69 11.86 -2.96 20.17
CA GLY A 69 12.65 -2.70 18.96
C GLY A 69 12.03 -3.25 17.67
N ILE A 70 12.83 -3.29 16.60
CA ILE A 70 12.45 -3.88 15.31
C ILE A 70 13.13 -5.24 15.20
N GLN A 71 12.34 -6.29 15.04
CA GLN A 71 12.87 -7.66 14.95
C GLN A 71 13.21 -8.03 13.51
N ASP A 72 14.04 -9.07 13.35
CA ASP A 72 14.29 -9.66 12.04
C ASP A 72 12.99 -10.23 11.46
N GLY A 73 12.74 -9.96 10.17
CA GLY A 73 11.49 -10.29 9.50
C GLY A 73 10.28 -9.40 9.85
N GLU A 74 10.39 -8.48 10.81
CA GLU A 74 9.34 -7.51 11.12
C GLU A 74 9.27 -6.43 10.03
N LEU A 75 8.05 -6.18 9.54
CA LEU A 75 7.78 -5.08 8.61
C LEU A 75 7.24 -3.87 9.38
N VAL A 76 7.81 -2.70 9.09
CA VAL A 76 7.44 -1.42 9.71
C VAL A 76 7.10 -0.38 8.65
N ASN A 77 6.36 0.64 9.07
CA ASN A 77 5.96 1.81 8.26
C ASN A 77 5.29 1.39 6.95
N ILE A 78 4.34 0.47 7.07
CA ILE A 78 3.68 -0.18 5.95
C ILE A 78 2.56 0.73 5.46
N HIS A 79 2.67 1.21 4.22
CA HIS A 79 1.65 2.06 3.60
C HIS A 79 1.52 1.77 2.10
N VAL A 80 0.42 2.22 1.49
CA VAL A 80 0.16 2.02 0.05
C VAL A 80 0.65 3.22 -0.74
N VAL A 81 1.28 2.95 -1.89
CA VAL A 81 1.69 3.94 -2.89
C VAL A 81 1.12 3.60 -4.26
N ASN A 82 0.95 4.60 -5.12
CA ASN A 82 0.55 4.44 -6.51
C ASN A 82 1.77 4.17 -7.44
N ASP A 83 1.54 4.11 -8.74
CA ASP A 83 2.57 3.92 -9.76
C ASP A 83 3.53 5.11 -9.91
N ALA A 84 3.16 6.31 -9.42
CA ALA A 84 4.02 7.47 -9.30
C ALA A 84 4.78 7.53 -7.95
N ALA A 85 4.72 6.45 -7.15
CA ALA A 85 5.29 6.35 -5.81
C ALA A 85 4.72 7.36 -4.78
N GLU A 86 3.54 7.93 -5.05
CA GLU A 86 2.84 8.82 -4.15
C GLU A 86 2.02 8.02 -3.13
N ARG A 87 1.90 8.52 -1.91
CA ARG A 87 1.03 7.89 -0.90
C ARG A 87 -0.42 7.94 -1.35
N VAL A 88 -1.11 6.82 -1.18
CA VAL A 88 -2.55 6.70 -1.44
C VAL A 88 -3.27 6.77 -0.11
N LYS A 89 -4.48 7.35 -0.07
CA LYS A 89 -5.31 7.33 1.13
C LYS A 89 -5.96 5.96 1.31
N CYS A 90 -6.21 5.54 2.54
CA CYS A 90 -6.95 4.34 2.82
C CYS A 90 -8.42 4.52 2.42
N TYR A 91 -8.93 3.59 1.61
CA TYR A 91 -10.30 3.67 1.08
C TYR A 91 -11.36 3.68 2.19
N ALA A 92 -11.04 3.10 3.36
CA ALA A 92 -11.95 2.98 4.49
C ALA A 92 -11.96 4.23 5.39
N THR A 93 -10.80 4.88 5.58
CA THR A 93 -10.65 6.02 6.50
C THR A 93 -10.60 7.37 5.77
N ASN A 94 -10.30 7.34 4.47
CA ASN A 94 -9.98 8.52 3.65
C ASN A 94 -8.80 9.36 4.19
N ASP A 95 -7.87 8.70 4.89
CA ASP A 95 -6.65 9.32 5.44
C ASP A 95 -5.38 8.57 5.00
N PHE A 96 -4.21 9.18 5.21
CA PHE A 96 -2.90 8.59 4.93
C PHE A 96 -2.49 7.63 6.04
N ASP A 97 -3.12 6.46 6.06
CA ASP A 97 -2.84 5.41 7.04
C ASP A 97 -1.41 4.85 6.91
N GLU A 98 -0.91 4.32 8.01
CA GLU A 98 0.34 3.57 8.09
C GLU A 98 0.21 2.48 9.17
N PHE A 99 0.58 1.24 8.84
CA PHE A 99 0.62 0.15 9.81
C PHE A 99 2.03 -0.02 10.39
N ASN A 100 2.09 -0.31 11.69
CA ASN A 100 3.32 -0.46 12.47
C ASN A 100 4.29 0.74 12.33
N PRO A 101 3.87 1.96 12.75
CA PRO A 101 4.73 3.14 12.65
C PRO A 101 5.88 3.02 13.67
N LYS A 102 7.12 2.92 13.16
CA LYS A 102 8.38 2.89 13.92
C LYS A 102 9.47 3.78 13.29
#